data_AF-A0A131Z413-F1
#
_entry.id   AF-A0A131Z413-F1
#
_cell.length_a   1.000
_cell.length_b   1.000
_cell.length_c   1.000
_cell.angle_alpha   90.00
_cell.angle_beta   90.00
_cell.angle_gamma   90.00
#
_symmetry.space_group_name_H-M   'P 1'
#
loop_
_entity.id
_entity.type
_entity.pdbx_description
1 polymer ?
#
loop_
_entity_poly.entity_id
_entity_poly.type
_entity_poly.pdbx_seq_one_letter_code
_entity_poly.pdbx_strand_id
1 'polypeptide(L)'
;MSFFRLVLCTVFAACALAEEQNSTKNPNAYAENQTCFSQQNISYMTSLNNTFYVRKRDYNITTQYSCLSARKAGEYGNGSYAYTLSARINGTFVSYNVTSTPKTTGNHSANNSIVYQEFPGTNATDHKLMTTDDNHTCFLFATHLYYGGYGCLLVVIEEIADQDIPPACLTVYEEQCEQGIDPYDASCKNKTSSKSKDSKEASGQNTASCS
;
A
#
# COMPACT_ATOMS: atom_id res chain seq x y z
N MET A 1 -54.93 54.48 -15.91
CA MET A 1 -54.91 54.37 -14.44
C MET A 1 -53.92 53.28 -14.08
N SER A 2 -53.13 53.55 -13.04
CA SER A 2 -51.87 52.88 -12.68
C SER A 2 -51.97 51.36 -12.54
N PHE A 3 -51.03 50.64 -13.18
CA PHE A 3 -50.86 49.19 -13.02
C PHE A 3 -50.21 48.88 -11.67
N PHE A 4 -50.87 48.00 -10.90
CA PHE A 4 -50.35 47.44 -9.66
C PHE A 4 -49.14 46.54 -9.95
N ARG A 5 -48.02 46.79 -9.26
CA ARG A 5 -46.83 45.95 -9.28
C ARG A 5 -47.07 44.69 -8.44
N LEU A 6 -46.78 43.53 -9.03
CA LEU A 6 -46.49 42.30 -8.30
C LEU A 6 -45.08 41.87 -8.70
N VAL A 7 -44.11 42.25 -7.86
CA VAL A 7 -42.74 41.75 -7.93
C VAL A 7 -42.77 40.36 -7.29
N LEU A 8 -42.74 39.33 -8.14
CA LEU A 8 -42.61 37.95 -7.70
C LEU A 8 -41.13 37.68 -7.44
N CYS A 9 -40.68 37.87 -6.19
CA CYS A 9 -39.38 37.39 -5.74
C CYS A 9 -39.43 35.86 -5.60
N THR A 10 -39.23 35.13 -6.69
CA THR A 10 -38.97 33.68 -6.63
C THR A 10 -37.55 33.48 -6.14
N VAL A 11 -37.40 33.25 -4.83
CA VAL A 11 -36.18 32.71 -4.25
C VAL A 11 -36.09 31.25 -4.71
N PHE A 12 -35.37 30.99 -5.81
CA PHE A 12 -34.86 29.66 -6.09
C PHE A 12 -33.73 29.41 -5.07
N ALA A 13 -34.11 28.96 -3.88
CA ALA A 13 -33.19 28.26 -3.01
C ALA A 13 -32.90 26.91 -3.69
N ALA A 14 -31.94 26.93 -4.61
CA ALA A 14 -31.28 25.71 -5.04
C ALA A 14 -30.53 25.19 -3.81
N CYS A 15 -31.19 24.34 -3.02
CA CYS A 15 -30.48 23.39 -2.19
C CYS A 15 -29.67 22.53 -3.15
N ALA A 16 -28.42 22.94 -3.42
CA ALA A 16 -27.41 22.02 -3.87
C ALA A 16 -27.29 20.99 -2.75
N LEU A 17 -28.03 19.88 -2.89
CA LEU A 17 -27.60 18.64 -2.29
C LEU A 17 -26.27 18.36 -2.98
N ALA A 18 -25.18 18.76 -2.33
CA ALA A 18 -23.92 18.09 -2.57
C ALA A 18 -24.20 16.64 -2.22
N GLU A 19 -24.48 15.81 -3.22
CA GLU A 19 -24.24 14.39 -3.08
C GLU A 19 -22.80 14.30 -2.59
N GLU A 20 -22.59 13.83 -1.35
CA GLU A 20 -21.29 13.28 -1.03
C GLU A 20 -21.07 12.23 -2.11
N GLN A 21 -20.17 12.52 -3.05
CA GLN A 21 -19.66 11.49 -3.92
C GLN A 21 -18.99 10.52 -2.97
N ASN A 22 -19.71 9.45 -2.61
CA ASN A 22 -19.15 8.29 -2.00
C ASN A 22 -18.18 7.75 -3.04
N SER A 23 -16.95 8.26 -2.99
CA SER A 23 -15.86 7.88 -3.87
C SER A 23 -15.64 6.40 -3.60
N THR A 24 -16.17 5.54 -4.47
CA THR A 24 -15.99 4.10 -4.34
C THR A 24 -14.50 3.82 -4.38
N LYS A 25 -13.95 3.37 -3.25
CA LYS A 25 -12.55 3.00 -3.10
C LYS A 25 -12.14 2.06 -4.21
N ASN A 26 -11.12 2.45 -4.98
CA ASN A 26 -10.67 1.67 -6.14
C ASN A 26 -9.14 1.69 -6.22
N PRO A 27 -8.47 0.84 -5.43
CA PRO A 27 -7.02 0.89 -5.32
C PRO A 27 -6.32 0.53 -6.65
N ASN A 28 -6.95 -0.30 -7.50
CA ASN A 28 -6.42 -0.58 -8.83
C ASN A 28 -6.53 0.61 -9.79
N ALA A 29 -7.61 1.40 -9.74
CA ALA A 29 -7.70 2.61 -10.54
C ALA A 29 -6.62 3.63 -10.13
N TYR A 30 -6.33 3.75 -8.83
CA TYR A 30 -5.22 4.57 -8.35
C TYR A 30 -3.86 4.06 -8.84
N ALA A 31 -3.62 2.75 -8.77
CA ALA A 31 -2.38 2.11 -9.25
C ALA A 31 -2.17 2.22 -10.78
N GLU A 32 -3.18 2.66 -11.53
CA GLU A 32 -3.13 2.86 -12.99
C GLU A 32 -3.35 4.34 -13.36
N ASN A 33 -3.36 5.24 -12.38
CA ASN A 33 -3.50 6.67 -12.62
C ASN A 33 -2.18 7.27 -13.12
N GLN A 34 -2.20 7.80 -14.34
CA GLN A 34 -1.02 8.36 -15.01
C GLN A 34 -0.35 9.50 -14.23
N THR A 35 -1.11 10.27 -13.45
CA THR A 35 -0.52 11.36 -12.64
C THR A 35 0.33 10.81 -11.49
N CYS A 36 0.17 9.55 -11.12
CA CYS A 36 0.92 8.90 -10.04
C CYS A 36 2.14 8.09 -10.54
N PHE A 37 2.34 7.94 -11.86
CA PHE A 37 3.34 7.01 -12.41
C PHE A 37 4.78 7.28 -11.94
N SER A 38 5.11 8.52 -11.60
CA SER A 38 6.43 8.89 -11.05
C SER A 38 6.75 8.20 -9.73
N GLN A 39 5.73 7.83 -8.94
CA GLN A 39 5.86 7.12 -7.67
C GLN A 39 5.72 5.60 -7.82
N GLN A 40 5.31 5.13 -9.00
CA GLN A 40 4.89 3.74 -9.23
C GLN A 40 5.97 2.94 -9.97
N ASN A 41 7.23 3.09 -9.56
CA ASN A 41 8.34 2.31 -10.10
C ASN A 41 8.79 1.25 -9.09
N ILE A 42 8.60 -0.02 -9.43
CA ILE A 42 8.88 -1.14 -8.51
C ILE A 42 10.38 -1.26 -8.18
N SER A 43 11.27 -0.69 -9.01
CA SER A 43 12.71 -0.68 -8.74
C SER A 43 13.09 0.09 -7.47
N TYR A 44 12.25 1.03 -7.00
CA TYR A 44 12.44 1.70 -5.72
C TYR A 44 12.40 0.71 -4.55
N MET A 45 11.52 -0.30 -4.62
CA MET A 45 11.48 -1.38 -3.64
C MET A 45 12.55 -2.44 -3.94
N THR A 46 12.62 -2.91 -5.19
CA THR A 46 13.46 -4.06 -5.53
C THR A 46 14.94 -3.74 -5.62
N SER A 47 15.38 -2.50 -5.51
CA SER A 47 16.80 -2.15 -5.37
C SER A 47 17.29 -2.23 -3.93
N LEU A 48 16.39 -2.15 -2.95
CA LEU A 48 16.73 -2.17 -1.53
C LEU A 48 17.15 -3.57 -1.07
N ASN A 49 18.06 -3.60 -0.10
CA ASN A 49 18.45 -4.80 0.63
C ASN A 49 17.93 -4.75 2.07
N ASN A 50 16.63 -4.50 2.21
CA ASN A 50 15.93 -4.36 3.50
C ASN A 50 14.98 -5.54 3.76
N THR A 51 14.62 -5.74 5.03
CA THR A 51 13.40 -6.47 5.39
C THR A 51 12.23 -5.51 5.29
N PHE A 52 11.16 -5.90 4.60
CA PHE A 52 9.90 -5.18 4.57
C PHE A 52 8.92 -5.84 5.52
N TYR A 53 8.22 -5.06 6.34
CA TYR A 53 7.17 -5.52 7.24
C TYR A 53 5.83 -4.99 6.78
N VAL A 54 4.80 -5.87 6.80
CA VAL A 54 3.42 -5.44 6.54
C VAL A 54 2.90 -4.67 7.74
N ARG A 55 2.48 -3.43 7.51
CA ARG A 55 1.88 -2.55 8.54
C ARG A 55 0.39 -2.31 8.34
N LYS A 56 -0.13 -2.45 7.11
CA LYS A 56 -1.58 -2.51 6.89
C LYS A 56 -1.92 -3.48 5.77
N ARG A 57 -3.02 -4.20 5.92
CA ARG A 57 -3.71 -4.89 4.82
C ARG A 57 -5.20 -5.03 5.10
N ASP A 58 -6.02 -4.94 4.07
CA ASP A 58 -7.49 -5.00 4.17
C ASP A 58 -8.11 -6.31 3.67
N TYR A 59 -7.27 -7.27 3.28
CA TYR A 59 -7.68 -8.62 2.90
C TYR A 59 -7.03 -9.65 3.84
N ASN A 60 -7.61 -10.85 3.91
CA ASN A 60 -7.20 -11.91 4.84
C ASN A 60 -7.14 -11.41 6.31
N ILE A 61 -8.08 -10.56 6.72
CA ILE A 61 -8.08 -9.89 8.04
C ILE A 61 -8.36 -10.84 9.22
N THR A 62 -8.96 -12.00 8.97
CA THR A 62 -9.27 -13.02 10.00
C THR A 62 -8.13 -14.01 10.22
N THR A 63 -6.94 -13.75 9.68
CA THR A 63 -5.81 -14.66 9.78
C THR A 63 -5.24 -14.77 11.20
N GLN A 64 -4.57 -15.88 11.49
CA GLN A 64 -3.72 -16.04 12.68
C GLN A 64 -2.26 -15.63 12.44
N TYR A 65 -1.88 -15.29 11.20
CA TYR A 65 -0.53 -14.87 10.87
C TYR A 65 -0.26 -13.42 11.28
N SER A 66 0.83 -13.20 12.01
CA SER A 66 1.38 -11.89 12.38
C SER A 66 2.81 -11.75 11.84
N CYS A 67 3.47 -10.60 12.04
CA CYS A 67 4.86 -10.37 11.65
C CYS A 67 5.17 -10.74 10.19
N LEU A 68 4.23 -10.45 9.29
CA LEU A 68 4.40 -10.69 7.87
C LEU A 68 5.56 -9.84 7.36
N SER A 69 6.54 -10.48 6.75
CA SER A 69 7.72 -9.80 6.23
C SER A 69 8.26 -10.43 4.96
N ALA A 70 8.97 -9.63 4.18
CA ALA A 70 9.66 -10.05 2.97
C ALA A 70 11.11 -9.55 3.02
N ARG A 71 12.07 -10.41 2.70
CA ARG A 71 13.48 -10.02 2.58
C ARG A 71 14.04 -10.54 1.28
N LYS A 72 14.76 -9.70 0.53
CA LYS A 72 15.44 -10.14 -0.69
C LYS A 72 16.52 -11.16 -0.33
N ALA A 73 16.47 -12.33 -0.98
CA ALA A 73 17.43 -13.42 -0.83
C ALA A 73 18.44 -13.47 -1.99
N GLY A 74 18.10 -12.89 -3.14
CA GLY A 74 18.98 -12.83 -4.30
C GLY A 74 18.28 -12.35 -5.57
N GLU A 75 19.01 -12.40 -6.67
CA GLU A 75 18.54 -11.99 -8.00
C GLU A 75 18.76 -13.14 -8.99
N TYR A 76 17.76 -13.39 -9.83
CA TYR A 76 17.87 -14.28 -10.97
C TYR A 76 18.24 -13.40 -12.16
N GLY A 77 19.33 -13.69 -12.88
CA GLY A 77 19.87 -12.84 -13.96
C GLY A 77 18.93 -12.57 -15.16
N ASN A 78 17.67 -12.99 -15.07
CA ASN A 78 16.57 -12.66 -15.98
C ASN A 78 15.71 -11.47 -15.48
N GLY A 79 16.11 -10.79 -14.40
CA GLY A 79 15.39 -9.63 -13.84
C GLY A 79 14.35 -9.98 -12.76
N SER A 80 14.18 -11.26 -12.43
CA SER A 80 13.37 -11.69 -11.29
C SER A 80 14.21 -11.71 -10.00
N TYR A 81 13.55 -11.67 -8.85
CA TYR A 81 14.19 -11.67 -7.53
C TYR A 81 13.77 -12.89 -6.72
N ALA A 82 14.67 -13.42 -5.91
CA ALA A 82 14.33 -14.34 -4.84
C ALA A 82 13.98 -13.52 -3.59
N TYR A 83 12.81 -13.72 -3.02
CA TYR A 83 12.43 -13.17 -1.72
C TYR A 83 12.11 -14.30 -0.74
N THR A 84 12.54 -14.16 0.51
CA THR A 84 12.07 -14.98 1.62
C THR A 84 10.87 -14.27 2.25
N LEU A 85 9.69 -14.87 2.15
CA LEU A 85 8.50 -14.45 2.88
C LEU A 85 8.52 -15.13 4.25
N SER A 86 8.16 -14.40 5.30
CA SER A 86 8.09 -14.92 6.67
C SER A 86 6.82 -14.44 7.37
N ALA A 87 6.26 -15.28 8.23
CA ALA A 87 5.13 -14.97 9.07
C ALA A 87 5.30 -15.64 10.43
N ARG A 88 4.71 -15.07 11.48
CA ARG A 88 4.62 -15.67 12.80
C ARG A 88 3.23 -16.26 13.01
N ILE A 89 3.19 -17.53 13.40
CA ILE A 89 2.00 -18.30 13.73
C ILE A 89 2.24 -19.04 15.05
N ASN A 90 1.34 -18.91 16.02
CA ASN A 90 1.46 -19.55 17.34
C ASN A 90 2.84 -19.33 18.00
N GLY A 91 3.38 -18.10 17.89
CA GLY A 91 4.69 -17.73 18.44
C GLY A 91 5.91 -18.20 17.64
N THR A 92 5.72 -18.98 16.58
CA THR A 92 6.80 -19.55 15.76
C THR A 92 6.84 -18.88 14.39
N PHE A 93 8.04 -18.58 13.88
CA PHE A 93 8.22 -18.07 12.52
C PHE A 93 8.24 -19.21 11.51
N VAL A 94 7.48 -19.06 10.43
CA VAL A 94 7.53 -19.90 9.23
C VAL A 94 7.98 -19.05 8.06
N SER A 95 8.78 -19.63 7.16
CA SER A 95 9.35 -18.92 6.02
C SER A 95 9.45 -19.82 4.80
N TYR A 96 9.37 -19.22 3.61
CA TYR A 96 9.63 -19.88 2.33
C TYR A 96 10.12 -18.87 1.31
N ASN A 97 10.82 -19.36 0.29
CA ASN A 97 11.30 -18.53 -0.81
C ASN A 97 10.26 -18.48 -1.93
N VAL A 98 10.13 -17.30 -2.53
CA VAL A 98 9.32 -17.05 -3.71
C VAL A 98 10.16 -16.39 -4.79
N THR A 99 9.84 -16.70 -6.05
CA THR A 99 10.29 -15.91 -7.18
C THR A 99 9.34 -14.73 -7.36
N SER A 100 9.88 -13.53 -7.26
CA SER A 100 9.16 -12.28 -7.48
C SER A 100 9.54 -11.71 -8.84
N THR A 101 8.57 -11.54 -9.73
CA THR A 101 8.80 -11.13 -11.12
C THR A 101 8.20 -9.74 -11.36
N PRO A 102 9.03 -8.73 -11.64
CA PRO A 102 8.55 -7.40 -12.03
C PRO A 102 7.70 -7.46 -13.30
N LYS A 103 6.69 -6.60 -13.37
CA LYS A 103 5.79 -6.51 -14.53
C LYS A 103 5.31 -5.08 -14.76
N THR A 104 5.17 -4.71 -16.02
CA THR A 104 4.53 -3.48 -16.47
C THR A 104 3.04 -3.71 -16.69
N THR A 105 2.19 -2.84 -16.16
CA THR A 105 0.74 -2.87 -16.36
C THR A 105 0.21 -1.54 -16.89
N GLY A 106 -0.96 -1.58 -17.54
CA GLY A 106 -1.59 -0.40 -18.13
C GLY A 106 -0.68 0.34 -19.11
N ASN A 107 -0.56 1.65 -18.92
CA ASN A 107 0.23 2.55 -19.77
C ASN A 107 1.61 2.90 -19.18
N HIS A 108 2.09 2.18 -18.17
CA HIS A 108 3.39 2.44 -17.58
C HIS A 108 4.52 2.19 -18.59
N SER A 109 5.57 3.02 -18.53
CA SER A 109 6.80 2.84 -19.32
C SER A 109 7.85 1.99 -18.59
N ALA A 110 7.67 1.74 -17.30
CA ALA A 110 8.54 0.94 -16.44
C ALA A 110 7.73 -0.08 -15.64
N ASN A 111 8.40 -1.07 -15.04
CA ASN A 111 7.74 -2.03 -14.17
C ASN A 111 7.15 -1.32 -12.95
N ASN A 112 5.84 -1.44 -12.76
CA ASN A 112 5.08 -0.84 -11.65
C ASN A 112 4.47 -1.89 -10.72
N SER A 113 4.62 -3.17 -11.04
CA SER A 113 4.04 -4.27 -10.28
C SER A 113 5.04 -5.38 -10.03
N ILE A 114 4.77 -6.18 -9.00
CA ILE A 114 5.51 -7.39 -8.67
C ILE A 114 4.55 -8.58 -8.56
N VAL A 115 4.89 -9.68 -9.22
CA VAL A 115 4.09 -10.91 -9.23
C VAL A 115 4.82 -11.99 -8.45
N TYR A 116 4.19 -12.55 -7.42
CA TYR A 116 4.73 -13.66 -6.63
C TYR A 116 3.64 -14.50 -5.97
N GLN A 117 4.00 -15.71 -5.55
CA GLN A 117 3.09 -16.59 -4.82
C GLN A 117 2.98 -16.15 -3.35
N GLU A 118 1.91 -15.45 -2.99
CA GLU A 118 1.71 -14.96 -1.62
C GLU A 118 1.51 -16.09 -0.61
N PHE A 119 0.94 -17.24 -1.01
CA PHE A 119 0.74 -18.41 -0.14
C PHE A 119 1.22 -19.69 -0.83
N PRO A 120 1.93 -20.60 -0.13
CA PRO A 120 2.40 -21.84 -0.74
C PRO A 120 1.23 -22.66 -1.32
N GLY A 121 1.36 -23.07 -2.58
CA GLY A 121 0.35 -23.86 -3.29
C GLY A 121 -0.77 -23.06 -3.94
N THR A 122 -0.79 -21.72 -3.86
CA THR A 122 -1.75 -20.87 -4.58
C THR A 122 -1.20 -20.35 -5.90
N ASN A 123 -2.06 -19.74 -6.71
CA ASN A 123 -1.59 -18.98 -7.87
C ASN A 123 -0.77 -17.76 -7.42
N ALA A 124 0.08 -17.27 -8.33
CA ALA A 124 0.79 -16.03 -8.11
C ALA A 124 -0.18 -14.83 -8.12
N THR A 125 0.09 -13.88 -7.23
CA THR A 125 -0.68 -12.66 -7.01
C THR A 125 0.09 -11.48 -7.61
N ASP A 126 -0.64 -10.62 -8.32
CA ASP A 126 -0.11 -9.37 -8.87
C ASP A 126 -0.29 -8.24 -7.85
N HIS A 127 0.80 -7.59 -7.46
CA HIS A 127 0.83 -6.46 -6.53
C HIS A 127 1.32 -5.22 -7.28
N LYS A 128 0.39 -4.33 -7.64
CA LYS A 128 0.67 -3.08 -8.34
C LYS A 128 0.97 -1.97 -7.35
N LEU A 129 2.10 -1.29 -7.51
CA LEU A 129 2.50 -0.18 -6.65
C LEU A 129 1.53 0.98 -6.86
N MET A 130 0.90 1.43 -5.77
CA MET A 130 0.04 2.61 -5.74
C MET A 130 0.86 3.86 -5.46
N THR A 131 1.69 3.83 -4.42
CA THR A 131 2.53 4.97 -4.01
C THR A 131 3.70 4.50 -3.13
N THR A 132 4.69 5.37 -3.00
CA THR A 132 5.82 5.28 -2.07
C THR A 132 6.16 6.71 -1.62
N ASP A 133 6.81 6.86 -0.47
CA ASP A 133 7.37 8.14 -0.04
C ASP A 133 8.69 8.44 -0.77
N ASP A 134 9.14 9.70 -0.68
CA ASP A 134 10.37 10.19 -1.34
C ASP A 134 11.63 9.45 -0.88
N ASN A 135 11.64 8.94 0.36
CA ASN A 135 12.76 8.17 0.92
C ASN A 135 12.64 6.66 0.65
N HIS A 136 11.58 6.22 -0.02
CA HIS A 136 11.33 4.81 -0.34
C HIS A 136 11.33 3.91 0.91
N THR A 137 10.75 4.42 2.00
CA THR A 137 10.62 3.75 3.29
C THR A 137 9.28 3.02 3.44
N CYS A 138 8.25 3.41 2.67
CA CYS A 138 6.95 2.75 2.60
C CYS A 138 6.53 2.46 1.16
N PHE A 139 5.73 1.40 0.99
CA PHE A 139 5.18 1.01 -0.31
C PHE A 139 3.75 0.50 -0.10
N LEU A 140 2.80 1.08 -0.82
CA LEU A 140 1.41 0.66 -0.81
C LEU A 140 1.08 -0.03 -2.13
N PHE A 141 0.52 -1.23 -2.07
CA PHE A 141 0.16 -2.02 -3.24
C PHE A 141 -1.34 -2.25 -3.34
N ALA A 142 -1.86 -2.23 -4.56
CA ALA A 142 -3.16 -2.79 -4.92
C ALA A 142 -2.97 -4.23 -5.40
N THR A 143 -3.86 -5.13 -5.00
CA THR A 143 -3.83 -6.52 -5.45
C THR A 143 -5.21 -7.05 -5.81
N HIS A 144 -5.30 -7.84 -6.87
CA HIS A 144 -6.55 -8.47 -7.26
C HIS A 144 -6.80 -9.73 -6.43
N LEU A 145 -7.95 -9.80 -5.78
CA LEU A 145 -8.30 -10.88 -4.87
C LEU A 145 -8.85 -12.08 -5.62
N TYR A 146 -8.56 -13.29 -5.15
CA TYR A 146 -9.04 -14.52 -5.80
C TYR A 146 -10.57 -14.60 -5.89
N TYR A 147 -11.27 -14.10 -4.87
CA TYR A 147 -12.74 -14.05 -4.81
C TYR A 147 -13.35 -12.83 -5.52
N GLY A 148 -12.54 -12.08 -6.27
CA GLY A 148 -12.94 -10.85 -6.96
C GLY A 148 -12.71 -9.60 -6.12
N GLY A 149 -12.62 -8.46 -6.80
CA GLY A 149 -12.31 -7.17 -6.19
C GLY A 149 -10.81 -6.96 -5.97
N TYR A 150 -10.49 -5.90 -5.22
CA TYR A 150 -9.12 -5.52 -4.92
C TYR A 150 -8.91 -5.33 -3.42
N GLY A 151 -7.69 -5.61 -2.97
CA GLY A 151 -7.23 -5.30 -1.62
C GLY A 151 -5.94 -4.49 -1.66
N CYS A 152 -5.57 -3.95 -0.51
CA CYS A 152 -4.37 -3.18 -0.29
C CYS A 152 -3.39 -3.88 0.63
N LEU A 153 -2.11 -3.71 0.33
CA LEU A 153 -0.98 -4.18 1.15
C LEU A 153 0.01 -3.04 1.33
N LEU A 154 0.13 -2.53 2.55
CA LEU A 154 1.11 -1.51 2.93
C LEU A 154 2.27 -2.17 3.66
N VAL A 155 3.47 -2.03 3.09
CA VAL A 155 4.72 -2.47 3.71
C VAL A 155 5.62 -1.28 4.02
N VAL A 156 6.46 -1.43 5.02
CA VAL A 156 7.50 -0.47 5.38
C VAL A 156 8.84 -1.17 5.57
N ILE A 157 9.94 -0.44 5.39
CA ILE A 157 11.28 -0.99 5.67
C ILE A 157 11.49 -1.21 7.17
N GLU A 158 12.37 -2.14 7.50
CA GLU A 158 12.73 -2.53 8.87
C GLU A 158 13.08 -1.35 9.77
N GLU A 159 13.79 -0.35 9.24
CA GLU A 159 14.20 0.85 9.98
C GLU A 159 13.02 1.60 10.62
N ILE A 160 11.93 1.78 9.88
CA ILE A 160 10.75 2.52 10.33
C ILE A 160 9.61 1.63 10.82
N ALA A 161 9.81 0.31 10.91
CA ALA A 161 8.72 -0.61 11.24
C ALA A 161 8.12 -0.41 12.64
N ASP A 162 8.87 0.14 13.61
CA ASP A 162 8.36 0.53 14.95
C ASP A 162 7.88 1.98 15.03
N GLN A 163 7.93 2.71 13.92
CA GLN A 163 7.57 4.12 13.85
C GLN A 163 6.17 4.27 13.22
N ASP A 164 5.68 5.50 13.17
CA ASP A 164 4.46 5.82 12.43
C ASP A 164 4.66 5.58 10.93
N ILE A 165 3.59 5.15 10.26
CA ILE A 165 3.61 4.95 8.80
C ILE A 165 3.77 6.32 8.13
N PRO A 166 4.68 6.48 7.15
CA PRO A 166 4.85 7.75 6.45
C PRO A 166 3.51 8.25 5.85
N PRO A 167 3.19 9.54 6.00
CA PRO A 167 1.91 10.10 5.56
C PRO A 167 1.60 9.85 4.08
N ALA A 168 2.62 9.81 3.22
CA ALA A 168 2.45 9.54 1.79
C ALA A 168 1.73 8.21 1.52
N CYS A 169 2.11 7.14 2.22
CA CYS A 169 1.44 5.84 2.08
C CYS A 169 0.16 5.74 2.91
N LEU A 170 0.16 6.29 4.13
CA LEU A 170 -1.00 6.19 5.03
C LEU A 170 -2.23 6.91 4.48
N THR A 171 -2.05 8.12 3.95
CA THR A 171 -3.15 8.92 3.39
C THR A 171 -3.80 8.20 2.22
N VAL A 172 -2.99 7.71 1.27
CA VAL A 172 -3.51 6.95 0.12
C VAL A 172 -4.19 5.66 0.56
N TYR A 173 -3.68 4.99 1.60
CA TYR A 173 -4.35 3.81 2.16
C TYR A 173 -5.74 4.18 2.69
N GLU A 174 -5.87 5.23 3.49
CA GLU A 174 -7.14 5.63 4.10
C GLU A 174 -8.18 6.06 3.04
N GLU A 175 -7.72 6.73 1.99
CA GLU A 175 -8.54 7.19 0.87
C GLU A 175 -8.96 6.05 -0.07
N GLN A 176 -8.09 5.07 -0.34
CA GLN A 176 -8.27 4.10 -1.43
C GLN A 176 -8.52 2.66 -0.98
N CYS A 177 -8.33 2.33 0.31
CA CYS A 177 -8.35 0.96 0.81
C CYS A 177 -9.40 0.78 1.91
N GLU A 178 -9.90 -0.44 2.07
CA GLU A 178 -10.88 -0.74 3.12
C GLU A 178 -10.24 -0.74 4.51
N GLN A 179 -11.07 -0.78 5.56
CA GLN A 179 -10.56 -0.92 6.92
C GLN A 179 -9.84 -2.27 7.07
N GLY A 180 -8.53 -2.22 7.30
CA GLY A 180 -7.70 -3.40 7.47
C GLY A 180 -7.14 -3.62 8.87
N ILE A 181 -6.17 -4.53 8.96
CA ILE A 181 -5.42 -4.87 10.17
C ILE A 181 -3.95 -4.43 10.05
N ASP A 182 -3.31 -4.16 11.19
CA ASP A 182 -1.84 -4.10 11.31
C ASP A 182 -1.34 -5.43 11.89
N PRO A 183 -0.71 -6.32 11.10
CA PRO A 183 -0.21 -7.60 11.59
C PRO A 183 1.16 -7.48 12.29
N TYR A 184 1.71 -6.27 12.40
CA TYR A 184 3.00 -6.00 13.02
C TYR A 184 2.87 -5.62 14.50
N ASP A 185 3.84 -6.04 15.29
CA ASP A 185 4.14 -5.48 16.59
C ASP A 185 5.66 -5.44 16.81
N ALA A 186 6.13 -4.72 17.82
CA ALA A 186 7.56 -4.51 18.05
C ALA A 186 8.37 -5.82 18.29
N SER A 187 7.72 -6.92 18.66
CA SER A 187 8.39 -8.22 18.80
C SER A 187 8.67 -8.90 17.46
N CYS A 188 8.13 -8.39 16.34
CA CYS A 188 8.41 -8.90 14.99
C CYS A 188 9.87 -8.68 14.53
N LYS A 189 10.57 -7.69 15.08
CA LYS A 189 12.02 -7.50 14.88
C LYS A 189 12.85 -8.44 15.73
N ASN A 190 12.34 -8.85 16.88
CA ASN A 190 13.00 -9.78 17.79
C ASN A 190 12.86 -11.21 17.26
N LYS A 191 13.47 -11.48 16.11
CA LYS A 191 14.02 -12.81 15.84
C LYS A 191 15.00 -13.03 16.98
N THR A 192 14.79 -13.95 17.89
CA THR A 192 15.67 -14.16 19.06
C THR A 192 17.16 -14.10 18.66
N SER A 193 17.77 -12.92 18.87
CA SER A 193 19.20 -12.52 18.91
C SER A 193 19.31 -10.97 19.04
N SER A 194 18.95 -10.46 20.22
CA SER A 194 19.53 -9.33 21.00
C SER A 194 20.16 -8.05 20.36
N LYS A 195 19.60 -6.89 20.82
CA LYS A 195 20.18 -5.55 21.18
C LYS A 195 20.46 -4.53 20.05
N SER A 196 19.64 -3.47 19.90
CA SER A 196 19.53 -2.15 20.62
C SER A 196 20.46 -1.06 20.02
N LYS A 197 19.96 -0.12 19.20
CA LYS A 197 19.24 1.16 19.48
C LYS A 197 20.21 2.35 19.39
N ASP A 198 19.92 3.28 18.48
CA ASP A 198 19.95 4.73 18.79
C ASP A 198 19.08 5.50 17.79
N SER A 199 18.32 6.45 18.32
CA SER A 199 17.28 7.22 17.63
C SER A 199 17.77 8.62 17.33
N LYS A 200 17.33 9.22 16.21
CA LYS A 200 17.24 10.67 16.10
C LYS A 200 16.07 11.09 15.22
N GLU A 201 15.32 12.03 15.76
CA GLU A 201 14.08 12.62 15.26
C GLU A 201 14.36 13.71 14.21
N ALA A 202 13.53 13.79 13.16
CA ALA A 202 13.41 14.95 12.29
C ALA A 202 11.97 15.09 11.77
N SER A 203 11.57 16.35 11.62
CA SER A 203 10.21 16.88 11.46
C SER A 203 9.94 17.35 10.02
N GLY A 204 8.66 17.32 9.61
CA GLY A 204 8.09 18.04 8.47
C GLY A 204 8.07 17.26 7.15
N GLN A 205 7.15 17.45 6.21
CA GLN A 205 5.92 18.24 6.16
C GLN A 205 5.11 17.75 4.94
N ASN A 206 3.82 17.55 5.16
CA ASN A 206 2.68 17.34 4.25
C ASN A 206 2.84 17.53 2.72
N THR A 207 2.58 16.46 1.96
CA THR A 207 1.95 16.49 0.62
C THR A 207 1.07 15.25 0.44
N ALA A 208 -0.18 15.46 0.01
CA ALA A 208 -1.11 14.40 -0.37
C ALA A 208 -1.67 14.66 -1.77
N SER A 209 -1.93 13.55 -2.46
CA SER A 209 -2.59 13.36 -3.76
C SER A 209 -1.79 13.78 -5.00
N CYS A 210 -1.48 12.79 -5.84
CA CYS A 210 -0.70 12.89 -7.08
C CYS A 210 -1.07 14.15 -7.90
N SER A 211 -0.11 15.07 -7.98
CA SER A 211 -0.17 16.29 -8.81
C SER A 211 0.41 16.02 -10.19
#